data_AF-A0A2P4S4J7-F1
#
_entry.id   AF-A0A2P4S4J7-F1
#
_cell.length_a   1.000
_cell.length_b   1.000
_cell.length_c   1.000
_cell.angle_alpha   90.00
_cell.angle_beta   90.00
_cell.angle_gamma   90.00
#
_symmetry.space_group_name_H-M   'P 1'
#
loop_
_entity.id
_entity.type
_entity.pdbx_description
1 polymer ?
#
loop_
_entity_poly.entity_id
_entity_poly.type
_entity_poly.pdbx_seq_one_letter_code
_entity_poly.pdbx_strand_id
1 'polypeptide(L)'
;VRYSVPEEAEAGTVVGRLAQDLGLEAGEAEARRLRLVARGRRASVEVSGASGALVVSSRLDREELCGKSAPCALRLEVLLDRPLRVFHVEVEVTDINDNAPRFPAAYKNISIAELTTMPGTRFPLEGASDVDIGSNAQLSYSLSPSEHFAVEVLRGEESLESLFLVLTKLLDRESLSEHRLVLTASDGGRPALTGTVQLVISVLDVNDNAPQFNQSVYKVQLPEDAAEGTLVGRVAATDPDEGINQEFFYSIVNTVPASQRDAFSIDPRTGEIRLQAHLDFEEIRIHELQIEARDNGFPPLSGHCKVVVEVLDVNDNAPEVWVTSLSVPVAEDAALGTVVALLSVSDRDSGPNGRVRCAVRPPSPFGLVATFAGSYSLVLREALDRERVSEYEVEVRAEDGGAPPLRASRGLRVPVSDVNDNAPAFAQAVYTVLARENNAAGAELARLWARDPDEAGNGRVSYSVAEGGAGMG
;
A
#
# COMPACT_ATOMS: atom_id res chain seq x y z
N VAL A 1 -30.96 -52.90 -63.49
CA VAL A 1 -32.02 -51.93 -63.10
C VAL A 1 -31.48 -51.11 -61.94
N ARG A 2 -31.82 -49.82 -61.87
CA ARG A 2 -31.41 -48.94 -60.77
C ARG A 2 -32.64 -48.44 -60.02
N TYR A 3 -32.60 -48.53 -58.71
CA TYR A 3 -33.61 -47.97 -57.81
C TYR A 3 -32.94 -47.11 -56.77
N SER A 4 -33.73 -46.25 -56.14
CA SER A 4 -33.34 -45.53 -54.94
C SER A 4 -34.34 -45.81 -53.83
N VAL A 5 -33.85 -45.88 -52.60
CA VAL A 5 -34.68 -45.99 -51.40
C VAL A 5 -34.07 -45.10 -50.33
N PRO A 6 -34.86 -44.30 -49.60
CA PRO A 6 -34.38 -43.65 -48.40
C PRO A 6 -33.96 -44.70 -47.37
N GLU A 7 -32.93 -44.40 -46.60
CA GLU A 7 -32.68 -45.14 -45.38
C GLU A 7 -33.84 -45.02 -44.39
N GLU A 8 -33.79 -45.77 -43.29
CA GLU A 8 -34.85 -45.81 -42.28
C GLU A 8 -36.23 -46.23 -42.80
N ALA A 9 -36.31 -46.68 -44.07
CA ALA A 9 -37.53 -47.17 -44.66
C ALA A 9 -38.07 -48.39 -43.88
N GLU A 10 -39.36 -48.36 -43.57
CA GLU A 10 -40.01 -49.44 -42.83
C GLU A 10 -39.96 -50.76 -43.59
N ALA A 11 -39.90 -51.88 -42.85
CA ALA A 11 -39.95 -53.21 -43.44
C ALA A 11 -41.26 -53.38 -44.25
N GLY A 12 -41.13 -53.86 -45.48
CA GLY A 12 -42.23 -53.96 -46.45
C GLY A 12 -42.34 -52.78 -47.41
N THR A 13 -41.54 -51.71 -47.24
CA THR A 13 -41.48 -50.60 -48.21
C THR A 13 -41.04 -51.12 -49.59
N VAL A 14 -41.80 -50.78 -50.63
CA VAL A 14 -41.51 -51.19 -52.01
C VAL A 14 -40.44 -50.28 -52.60
N VAL A 15 -39.24 -50.84 -52.82
CA VAL A 15 -38.10 -50.16 -53.46
C VAL A 15 -38.33 -49.99 -54.97
N GLY A 16 -38.92 -51.01 -55.60
CA GLY A 16 -39.15 -50.99 -57.04
C GLY A 16 -39.93 -52.22 -57.51
N ARG A 17 -40.66 -52.07 -58.62
CA ARG A 17 -41.47 -53.15 -59.19
C ARG A 17 -40.65 -54.00 -60.14
N LEU A 18 -39.68 -54.72 -59.57
CA LEU A 18 -38.65 -55.44 -60.31
C LEU A 18 -39.20 -56.37 -61.39
N ALA A 19 -40.26 -57.15 -61.12
CA ALA A 19 -40.88 -57.99 -62.13
C ALA A 19 -41.43 -57.21 -63.33
N GLN A 20 -42.07 -56.05 -63.10
CA GLN A 20 -42.61 -55.19 -64.16
C GLN A 20 -41.48 -54.56 -64.98
N ASP A 21 -40.44 -54.06 -64.30
CA ASP A 21 -39.30 -53.39 -64.95
C ASP A 21 -38.40 -54.38 -65.73
N LEU A 22 -38.45 -55.66 -65.38
CA LEU A 22 -37.83 -56.76 -66.13
C LEU A 22 -38.73 -57.30 -67.26
N GLY A 23 -39.93 -56.75 -67.43
CA GLY A 23 -40.89 -57.13 -68.48
C GLY A 23 -41.58 -58.48 -68.27
N LEU A 24 -41.73 -58.92 -67.01
CA LEU A 24 -42.42 -60.17 -66.66
C LEU A 24 -43.93 -59.95 -66.55
N GLU A 25 -44.73 -60.88 -67.07
CA GLU A 25 -46.18 -60.83 -66.96
C GLU A 25 -46.67 -61.17 -65.53
N ALA A 26 -47.94 -60.83 -65.23
CA ALA A 26 -48.51 -61.07 -63.91
C ALA A 26 -48.46 -62.58 -63.53
N GLY A 27 -47.83 -62.90 -62.39
CA GLY A 27 -47.63 -64.28 -61.92
C GLY A 27 -46.40 -64.99 -62.50
N GLU A 28 -45.74 -64.41 -63.51
CA GLU A 28 -44.54 -65.00 -64.11
C GLU A 28 -43.35 -64.99 -63.13
N ALA A 29 -43.21 -63.95 -62.30
CA ALA A 29 -42.14 -63.85 -61.30
C ALA A 29 -42.18 -64.99 -60.28
N GLU A 30 -43.36 -65.40 -59.83
CA GLU A 30 -43.54 -66.52 -58.91
C GLU A 30 -43.33 -67.87 -59.62
N ALA A 31 -43.94 -68.03 -60.81
CA ALA A 31 -43.81 -69.23 -61.63
C ALA A 31 -42.36 -69.54 -62.01
N ARG A 32 -41.57 -68.50 -62.25
CA ARG A 32 -40.14 -68.56 -62.62
C ARG A 32 -39.20 -68.33 -61.43
N ARG A 33 -39.71 -68.31 -60.20
CA ARG A 33 -38.91 -68.20 -58.95
C ARG A 33 -37.89 -67.06 -58.97
N LEU A 34 -38.35 -65.84 -59.27
CA LEU A 34 -37.52 -64.63 -59.16
C LEU A 34 -37.03 -64.49 -57.71
N ARG A 35 -35.71 -64.53 -57.49
CA ARG A 35 -35.11 -64.48 -56.15
C ARG A 35 -33.78 -63.75 -56.13
N LEU A 36 -33.46 -63.20 -54.96
CA LEU A 36 -32.18 -62.56 -54.72
C LEU A 36 -31.10 -63.62 -54.40
N VAL A 37 -29.90 -63.44 -54.94
CA VAL A 37 -28.74 -64.30 -54.64
C VAL A 37 -28.02 -63.71 -53.42
N ALA A 38 -28.27 -64.27 -52.24
CA ALA A 38 -27.60 -63.85 -51.02
C ALA A 38 -26.18 -64.46 -50.93
N ARG A 39 -25.13 -63.65 -51.07
CA ARG A 39 -23.76 -64.01 -50.72
C ARG A 39 -23.39 -63.36 -49.38
N GLY A 40 -23.59 -64.05 -48.26
CA GLY A 40 -23.17 -63.58 -46.93
C GLY A 40 -24.30 -63.01 -46.06
N ARG A 41 -24.04 -61.91 -45.32
CA ARG A 41 -24.98 -61.25 -44.38
C ARG A 41 -26.37 -61.12 -45.02
N ARG A 42 -27.44 -61.29 -44.23
CA ARG A 42 -28.84 -61.15 -44.70
C ARG A 42 -28.97 -59.80 -45.42
N ALA A 43 -29.40 -59.83 -46.67
CA ALA A 43 -29.64 -58.60 -47.43
C ALA A 43 -30.82 -57.86 -46.81
N SER A 44 -30.66 -56.56 -46.54
CA SER A 44 -31.71 -55.66 -46.01
C SER A 44 -32.87 -55.44 -46.98
N VAL A 45 -32.83 -56.09 -48.14
CA VAL A 45 -33.81 -56.03 -49.21
C VAL A 45 -34.07 -57.44 -49.72
N GLU A 46 -35.33 -57.77 -49.98
CA GLU A 46 -35.77 -59.07 -50.52
C GLU A 46 -36.74 -58.90 -51.70
N VAL A 47 -36.95 -59.98 -52.46
CA VAL A 47 -37.94 -60.00 -53.54
C VAL A 47 -39.23 -60.61 -53.00
N SER A 48 -40.32 -59.85 -53.02
CA SER A 48 -41.63 -60.31 -52.59
C SER A 48 -42.16 -61.40 -53.54
N GLY A 49 -42.43 -62.60 -53.02
CA GLY A 49 -42.84 -63.75 -53.82
C GLY A 49 -44.18 -63.58 -54.54
N ALA A 50 -45.11 -62.80 -53.99
CA ALA A 50 -46.46 -62.60 -54.54
C ALA A 50 -46.52 -61.52 -55.63
N SER A 51 -45.68 -60.48 -55.54
CA SER A 51 -45.70 -59.32 -56.46
C SER A 51 -44.49 -59.22 -57.38
N GLY A 52 -43.42 -59.96 -57.09
CA GLY A 52 -42.13 -59.83 -57.76
C GLY A 52 -41.47 -58.46 -57.57
N ALA A 53 -41.94 -57.67 -56.60
CA ALA A 53 -41.37 -56.37 -56.25
C ALA A 53 -40.18 -56.54 -55.30
N LEU A 54 -39.25 -55.60 -55.37
CA LEU A 54 -38.14 -55.49 -54.44
C LEU A 54 -38.62 -54.71 -53.20
N VAL A 55 -38.53 -55.31 -52.01
CA VAL A 55 -39.05 -54.74 -50.75
C VAL A 55 -37.97 -54.74 -49.67
N VAL A 56 -38.02 -53.76 -48.77
CA VAL A 56 -37.14 -53.68 -47.60
C VAL A 56 -37.48 -54.81 -46.61
N SER A 57 -36.50 -55.60 -46.19
CA SER A 57 -36.68 -56.75 -45.29
C SER A 57 -36.31 -56.43 -43.82
N SER A 58 -35.39 -55.49 -43.62
CA SER A 58 -34.96 -54.97 -42.32
C SER A 58 -34.54 -53.51 -42.46
N ARG A 59 -34.52 -52.76 -41.35
CA ARG A 59 -34.06 -51.36 -41.30
C ARG A 59 -32.76 -51.19 -42.12
N LEU A 60 -32.78 -50.24 -43.06
CA LEU A 60 -31.58 -49.78 -43.75
C LEU A 60 -31.01 -48.61 -42.95
N ASP A 61 -29.84 -48.81 -42.35
CA ASP A 61 -29.03 -47.76 -41.71
C ASP A 61 -27.83 -47.53 -42.65
N ARG A 62 -27.78 -46.36 -43.30
CA ARG A 62 -26.78 -46.06 -44.32
C ARG A 62 -25.40 -45.89 -43.69
N GLU A 63 -25.33 -45.32 -42.50
CA GLU A 63 -24.11 -45.06 -41.75
C GLU A 63 -23.43 -46.38 -41.35
N GLU A 64 -24.20 -47.40 -40.98
CA GLU A 64 -23.67 -48.74 -40.70
C GLU A 64 -23.17 -49.44 -41.98
N LEU A 65 -23.88 -49.27 -43.10
CA LEU A 65 -23.58 -49.95 -44.37
C LEU A 65 -22.37 -49.35 -45.11
N CYS A 66 -22.29 -48.02 -45.14
CA CYS A 66 -21.41 -47.28 -46.04
C CYS A 66 -20.52 -46.25 -45.31
N GLY A 67 -20.78 -45.98 -44.02
CA GLY A 67 -20.12 -44.90 -43.29
C GLY A 67 -20.27 -43.56 -44.02
N LYS A 68 -19.16 -42.84 -44.24
CA LYS A 68 -19.15 -41.58 -44.99
C LYS A 68 -18.97 -41.73 -46.51
N SER A 69 -19.08 -42.95 -47.04
CA SER A 69 -18.85 -43.20 -48.46
C SER A 69 -20.05 -42.77 -49.30
N ALA A 70 -19.81 -41.96 -50.32
CA ALA A 70 -20.81 -41.58 -51.31
C ALA A 70 -20.35 -41.96 -52.73
N PRO A 71 -21.18 -42.63 -53.57
CA PRO A 71 -22.55 -43.07 -53.29
C PRO A 71 -22.63 -44.37 -52.47
N CYS A 72 -23.70 -44.52 -51.67
CA CYS A 72 -24.01 -45.76 -50.97
C CYS A 72 -24.95 -46.63 -51.84
N ALA A 73 -24.43 -47.70 -52.42
CA ALA A 73 -25.17 -48.54 -53.35
C ALA A 73 -25.09 -50.02 -53.00
N LEU A 74 -26.25 -50.64 -52.76
CA LEU A 74 -26.40 -52.07 -52.62
C LEU A 74 -26.39 -52.73 -54.00
N ARG A 75 -25.34 -53.51 -54.28
CA ARG A 75 -25.19 -54.26 -55.53
C ARG A 75 -25.75 -55.67 -55.34
N LEU A 76 -26.88 -55.93 -55.97
CA LEU A 76 -27.67 -57.15 -55.79
C LEU A 76 -27.68 -57.97 -57.09
N GLU A 77 -27.51 -59.28 -56.97
CA GLU A 77 -27.68 -60.23 -58.06
C GLU A 77 -29.07 -60.88 -57.93
N VAL A 78 -29.91 -60.73 -58.95
CA VAL A 78 -31.26 -61.32 -58.98
C VAL A 78 -31.32 -62.39 -60.06
N LEU A 79 -31.85 -63.55 -59.68
CA LEU A 79 -31.87 -64.75 -60.50
C LEU A 79 -33.33 -65.13 -60.82
N LEU A 80 -33.59 -65.37 -62.09
CA LEU A 80 -34.88 -65.83 -62.62
C LEU A 80 -34.68 -67.22 -63.21
N ASP A 81 -35.38 -68.22 -62.69
CA ASP A 81 -35.26 -69.60 -63.13
C ASP A 81 -36.12 -69.88 -64.38
N ARG A 82 -35.69 -70.83 -65.22
CA ARG A 82 -36.43 -71.41 -66.37
C ARG A 82 -36.95 -70.39 -67.42
N PRO A 83 -36.12 -69.96 -68.40
CA PRO A 83 -34.68 -70.16 -68.52
C PRO A 83 -33.92 -69.32 -67.50
N LEU A 84 -32.76 -69.82 -67.06
CA LEU A 84 -31.90 -69.13 -66.11
C LEU A 84 -31.43 -67.79 -66.69
N ARG A 85 -31.79 -66.70 -66.02
CA ARG A 85 -31.29 -65.34 -66.31
C ARG A 85 -30.79 -64.69 -65.02
N VAL A 86 -29.70 -63.96 -65.13
CA VAL A 86 -29.12 -63.18 -64.02
C VAL A 86 -29.23 -61.70 -64.37
N PHE A 87 -29.78 -60.94 -63.45
CA PHE A 87 -29.91 -59.50 -63.54
C PHE A 87 -29.12 -58.85 -62.41
N HIS A 88 -28.42 -57.76 -62.74
CA HIS A 88 -27.74 -56.93 -61.75
C HIS A 88 -28.66 -55.76 -61.41
N VAL A 89 -28.98 -55.64 -60.13
CA VAL A 89 -29.81 -54.56 -59.58
C VAL A 89 -28.95 -53.76 -58.63
N GLU A 90 -28.94 -52.45 -58.82
CA GLU A 90 -28.24 -51.51 -57.95
C GLU A 90 -29.32 -50.69 -57.24
N VAL A 91 -29.32 -50.74 -55.91
CA VAL A 91 -30.21 -49.94 -55.08
C VAL A 91 -29.36 -48.89 -54.37
N GLU A 92 -29.54 -47.64 -54.75
CA GLU A 92 -28.93 -46.50 -54.07
C GLU A 92 -29.69 -46.21 -52.79
N VAL A 93 -28.97 -46.16 -51.67
CA VAL A 93 -29.53 -45.78 -50.36
C VAL A 93 -29.32 -44.28 -50.22
N THR A 94 -30.41 -43.53 -50.23
CA THR A 94 -30.36 -42.07 -50.07
C THR A 94 -30.39 -41.71 -48.59
N ASP A 95 -29.51 -40.80 -48.23
CA ASP A 95 -29.30 -40.27 -46.88
C ASP A 95 -30.53 -39.52 -46.34
N ILE A 96 -30.84 -39.72 -45.06
CA ILE A 96 -31.81 -38.95 -44.27
C ILE A 96 -31.05 -38.23 -43.16
N ASN A 97 -31.46 -37.01 -42.83
CA ASN A 97 -30.89 -36.25 -41.70
C ASN A 97 -31.40 -36.79 -40.35
N ASP A 98 -30.89 -37.94 -39.90
CA ASP A 98 -31.27 -38.59 -38.65
C ASP A 98 -30.16 -38.60 -37.59
N ASN A 99 -28.95 -38.18 -37.94
CA ASN A 99 -27.86 -37.95 -36.99
C ASN A 99 -27.64 -36.46 -36.76
N ALA A 100 -27.46 -36.08 -35.49
CA ALA A 100 -27.14 -34.71 -35.13
C ALA A 100 -25.61 -34.50 -35.05
N PRO A 101 -25.12 -33.29 -35.35
CA PRO A 101 -23.72 -32.93 -35.15
C PRO A 101 -23.28 -33.22 -33.72
N ARG A 102 -22.13 -33.89 -33.54
CA ARG A 102 -21.64 -34.25 -32.21
C ARG A 102 -20.25 -33.70 -31.92
N PHE A 103 -20.11 -33.02 -30.79
CA PHE A 103 -18.80 -32.64 -30.27
C PHE A 103 -18.14 -33.81 -29.50
N PRO A 104 -16.80 -33.93 -29.52
CA PRO A 104 -16.08 -34.97 -28.78
C PRO A 104 -16.30 -34.91 -27.27
N ALA A 105 -16.54 -33.72 -26.72
CA ALA A 105 -16.74 -33.46 -25.30
C ALA A 105 -17.94 -32.53 -25.05
N ALA A 106 -18.53 -32.62 -23.86
CA ALA A 106 -19.63 -31.74 -23.45
C ALA A 106 -19.16 -30.34 -23.05
N TYR A 107 -17.90 -30.21 -22.64
CA TYR A 107 -17.27 -28.93 -22.30
C TYR A 107 -15.82 -28.87 -22.77
N LYS A 108 -15.34 -27.66 -23.03
CA LYS A 108 -13.94 -27.35 -23.37
C LYS A 108 -13.47 -26.21 -22.47
N ASN A 109 -12.39 -26.44 -21.73
CA ASN A 109 -11.76 -25.42 -20.91
C ASN A 109 -10.67 -24.71 -21.73
N ILE A 110 -10.65 -23.38 -21.66
CA ILE A 110 -9.66 -22.54 -22.31
C ILE A 110 -9.15 -21.55 -21.28
N SER A 111 -7.84 -21.37 -21.20
CA SER A 111 -7.23 -20.41 -20.29
C SER A 111 -6.56 -19.32 -21.10
N ILE A 112 -6.93 -18.06 -20.81
CA ILE A 112 -6.47 -16.88 -21.57
C ILE A 112 -5.98 -15.84 -20.58
N ALA A 113 -4.74 -15.38 -20.74
CA ALA A 113 -4.21 -14.29 -19.92
C ALA A 113 -4.87 -12.96 -20.28
N GLU A 114 -5.27 -12.21 -19.26
CA GLU A 114 -5.80 -10.86 -19.43
C GLU A 114 -4.74 -9.89 -19.95
N LEU A 115 -5.21 -8.79 -20.58
CA LEU A 115 -4.47 -7.63 -21.10
C LEU A 115 -3.28 -7.86 -22.06
N THR A 116 -2.59 -8.98 -21.95
CA THR A 116 -1.47 -9.46 -22.75
C THR A 116 -1.96 -10.16 -24.03
N THR A 117 -3.13 -10.79 -23.97
CA THR A 117 -3.77 -11.38 -25.16
C THR A 117 -4.44 -10.29 -25.97
N MET A 118 -3.86 -9.95 -27.12
CA MET A 118 -4.41 -8.93 -28.01
C MET A 118 -5.71 -9.37 -28.70
N PRO A 119 -6.67 -8.45 -28.93
CA PRO A 119 -7.80 -8.71 -29.81
C PRO A 119 -7.34 -9.15 -31.20
N GLY A 120 -8.04 -10.11 -31.79
CA GLY A 120 -7.67 -10.80 -33.03
C GLY A 120 -6.91 -12.10 -32.82
N THR A 121 -6.45 -12.40 -31.59
CA THR A 121 -5.87 -13.70 -31.25
C THR A 121 -6.89 -14.82 -31.47
N ARG A 122 -6.44 -15.90 -32.11
CA ARG A 122 -7.26 -17.06 -32.47
C ARG A 122 -6.90 -18.27 -31.62
N PHE A 123 -7.90 -18.91 -31.03
CA PHE A 123 -7.77 -20.14 -30.26
C PHE A 123 -8.42 -21.28 -31.04
N PRO A 124 -7.66 -22.33 -31.42
CA PRO A 124 -8.21 -23.44 -32.18
C PRO A 124 -9.26 -24.19 -31.35
N LEU A 125 -10.39 -24.47 -31.98
CA LEU A 125 -11.47 -25.28 -31.42
C LEU A 125 -11.61 -26.58 -32.21
N GLU A 126 -11.93 -27.66 -31.50
CA GLU A 126 -12.33 -28.91 -32.13
C GLU A 126 -13.78 -28.76 -32.62
N GLY A 127 -13.98 -28.96 -33.92
CA GLY A 127 -15.31 -28.93 -34.53
C GLY A 127 -16.19 -30.12 -34.11
N ALA A 128 -17.47 -30.03 -34.41
CA ALA A 128 -18.37 -31.16 -34.33
C ALA A 128 -18.15 -32.09 -35.52
N SER A 129 -18.51 -33.36 -35.37
CA SER A 129 -18.55 -34.33 -36.45
C SER A 129 -19.98 -34.81 -36.68
N ASP A 130 -20.38 -34.83 -37.95
CA ASP A 130 -21.60 -35.48 -38.41
C ASP A 130 -21.27 -36.78 -39.17
N VAL A 131 -22.11 -37.80 -39.05
CA VAL A 131 -21.95 -39.09 -39.73
C VAL A 131 -22.75 -39.19 -41.04
N ASP A 132 -23.69 -38.26 -41.24
CA ASP A 132 -24.46 -38.12 -42.48
C ASP A 132 -23.54 -37.72 -43.66
N ILE A 133 -24.10 -37.52 -44.85
CA ILE A 133 -23.35 -37.05 -46.03
C ILE A 133 -23.98 -35.82 -46.71
N GLY A 134 -23.21 -35.14 -47.55
CA GLY A 134 -23.71 -34.03 -48.35
C GLY A 134 -24.18 -32.84 -47.49
N SER A 135 -25.39 -32.34 -47.74
CA SER A 135 -25.98 -31.22 -47.00
C SER A 135 -26.29 -31.56 -45.55
N ASN A 136 -26.61 -32.82 -45.25
CA ASN A 136 -26.94 -33.29 -43.92
C ASN A 136 -25.69 -33.38 -43.03
N ALA A 137 -24.51 -33.54 -43.63
CA ALA A 137 -23.24 -33.44 -42.92
C ALA A 137 -22.63 -32.04 -42.87
N GLN A 138 -23.21 -31.07 -43.59
CA GLN A 138 -22.61 -29.76 -43.77
C GLN A 138 -22.85 -28.91 -42.53
N LEU A 139 -21.78 -28.62 -41.80
CA LEU A 139 -21.88 -27.91 -40.52
C LEU A 139 -21.78 -26.40 -40.67
N SER A 140 -22.57 -25.71 -39.86
CA SER A 140 -22.47 -24.29 -39.60
C SER A 140 -22.33 -24.07 -38.09
N TYR A 141 -21.48 -23.11 -37.70
CA TYR A 141 -21.16 -22.85 -36.30
C TYR A 141 -21.70 -21.49 -35.88
N SER A 142 -22.26 -21.43 -34.68
CA SER A 142 -22.69 -20.19 -34.04
C SER A 142 -22.31 -20.19 -32.57
N LEU A 143 -21.95 -19.02 -32.06
CA LEU A 143 -21.58 -18.82 -30.65
C LEU A 143 -22.70 -18.05 -29.94
N SER A 144 -22.95 -18.37 -28.68
CA SER A 144 -23.81 -17.57 -27.82
C SER A 144 -23.34 -16.11 -27.76
N PRO A 145 -24.25 -15.13 -27.59
CA PRO A 145 -23.89 -13.70 -27.55
C PRO A 145 -22.77 -13.40 -26.56
N SER A 146 -21.75 -12.66 -27.01
CA SER A 146 -20.59 -12.25 -26.21
C SER A 146 -20.00 -10.96 -26.77
N GLU A 147 -19.53 -10.07 -25.89
CA GLU A 147 -18.78 -8.86 -26.29
C GLU A 147 -17.30 -9.14 -26.57
N HIS A 148 -16.75 -10.17 -25.93
CA HIS A 148 -15.31 -10.46 -25.91
C HIS A 148 -14.90 -11.55 -26.88
N PHE A 149 -15.83 -12.36 -27.36
CA PHE A 149 -15.53 -13.52 -28.18
C PHE A 149 -16.45 -13.64 -29.39
N ALA A 150 -15.84 -14.02 -30.51
CA ALA A 150 -16.54 -14.41 -31.74
C ALA A 150 -16.04 -15.77 -32.21
N VAL A 151 -16.84 -16.44 -33.04
CA VAL A 151 -16.42 -17.67 -33.72
C VAL A 151 -16.04 -17.36 -35.16
N GLU A 152 -14.91 -17.90 -35.63
CA GLU A 152 -14.43 -17.76 -37.00
C GLU A 152 -14.19 -19.15 -37.60
N VAL A 153 -14.75 -19.37 -38.79
CA VAL A 153 -14.57 -20.61 -39.56
C VAL A 153 -13.75 -20.27 -40.79
N LEU A 154 -12.55 -20.85 -40.91
CA LEU A 154 -11.68 -20.69 -42.06
C LEU A 154 -11.74 -21.94 -42.94
N ARG A 155 -12.10 -21.76 -44.21
CA ARG A 155 -12.09 -22.83 -45.22
C ARG A 155 -10.75 -22.86 -45.92
N GLY A 156 -9.96 -23.92 -45.71
CA GLY A 156 -8.71 -24.14 -46.43
C GLY A 156 -8.93 -24.59 -47.88
N GLU A 157 -7.87 -24.52 -48.70
CA GLU A 157 -7.90 -24.91 -50.11
C GLU A 157 -8.24 -26.40 -50.33
N GLU A 158 -7.96 -27.26 -49.34
CA GLU A 158 -8.26 -28.70 -49.37
C GLU A 158 -9.54 -29.09 -48.62
N SER A 159 -10.49 -28.17 -48.45
CA SER A 159 -11.80 -28.41 -47.79
C SER A 159 -11.73 -28.87 -46.31
N LEU A 160 -10.58 -28.73 -45.66
CA LEU A 160 -10.47 -28.81 -44.20
C LEU A 160 -10.91 -27.48 -43.60
N GLU A 161 -12.06 -27.48 -42.92
CA GLU A 161 -12.55 -26.33 -42.15
C GLU A 161 -11.83 -26.26 -40.80
N SER A 162 -11.23 -25.12 -40.50
CA SER A 162 -10.61 -24.84 -39.20
C SER A 162 -11.49 -23.89 -38.41
N LEU A 163 -11.82 -24.27 -37.18
CA LEU A 163 -12.69 -23.51 -36.29
C LEU A 163 -11.84 -22.79 -35.24
N PHE A 164 -12.08 -21.50 -35.05
CA PHE A 164 -11.38 -20.68 -34.07
C PHE A 164 -12.35 -19.90 -33.20
N LEU A 165 -12.03 -19.80 -31.91
CA LEU A 165 -12.53 -18.74 -31.05
C LEU A 165 -11.61 -17.53 -31.23
N VAL A 166 -12.18 -16.35 -31.47
CA VAL A 166 -11.43 -15.12 -31.67
C VAL A 166 -11.75 -14.16 -30.54
N LEU A 167 -10.71 -13.63 -29.90
CA LEU A 167 -10.86 -12.57 -28.92
C LEU A 167 -11.14 -11.25 -29.64
N THR A 168 -12.25 -10.58 -29.34
CA THR A 168 -12.65 -9.32 -29.99
C THR A 168 -12.37 -8.09 -29.13
N LYS A 169 -12.29 -8.26 -27.81
CA LYS A 169 -12.07 -7.20 -26.83
C LYS A 169 -11.14 -7.73 -25.75
N LEU A 170 -10.31 -6.86 -25.17
CA LEU A 170 -9.43 -7.23 -24.06
C LEU A 170 -10.24 -7.83 -22.90
N LEU A 171 -9.63 -8.79 -22.22
CA LEU A 171 -10.13 -9.37 -20.98
C LEU A 171 -9.50 -8.63 -19.80
N ASP A 172 -10.26 -8.62 -18.71
CA ASP A 172 -9.93 -8.02 -17.42
C ASP A 172 -10.56 -8.97 -16.38
N ARG A 173 -9.70 -9.63 -15.60
CA ARG A 173 -10.05 -10.68 -14.64
C ARG A 173 -10.70 -10.07 -13.41
N GLU A 174 -10.24 -8.92 -12.95
CA GLU A 174 -10.79 -8.15 -11.82
C GLU A 174 -12.25 -7.76 -12.11
N SER A 175 -12.58 -7.54 -13.39
CA SER A 175 -13.95 -7.36 -13.86
C SER A 175 -14.73 -8.68 -13.97
N LEU A 176 -14.19 -9.68 -14.68
CA LEU A 176 -14.84 -10.98 -14.86
C LEU A 176 -13.81 -12.11 -15.10
N SER A 177 -13.63 -12.99 -14.12
CA SER A 177 -12.63 -14.06 -14.14
C SER A 177 -13.02 -15.31 -14.95
N GLU A 178 -14.31 -15.48 -15.30
CA GLU A 178 -14.78 -16.65 -16.04
C GLU A 178 -15.89 -16.30 -17.05
N HIS A 179 -15.72 -16.73 -18.30
CA HIS A 179 -16.77 -16.67 -19.32
C HIS A 179 -17.30 -18.06 -19.63
N ARG A 180 -18.63 -18.20 -19.64
CA ARG A 180 -19.34 -19.44 -20.03
C ARG A 180 -20.11 -19.18 -21.31
N LEU A 181 -19.63 -19.76 -22.41
CA LEU A 181 -20.23 -19.61 -23.73
C LEU A 181 -20.73 -20.97 -24.25
N VAL A 182 -21.68 -20.94 -25.17
CA VAL A 182 -22.20 -22.14 -25.83
C VAL A 182 -21.91 -22.05 -27.32
N LEU A 183 -21.13 -23.01 -27.81
CA LEU A 183 -20.90 -23.19 -29.25
C LEU A 183 -21.91 -24.20 -29.77
N THR A 184 -22.64 -23.82 -30.81
CA THR A 184 -23.67 -24.65 -31.45
C THR A 184 -23.24 -24.96 -32.87
N ALA A 185 -23.21 -26.25 -33.22
CA ALA A 185 -23.09 -26.74 -34.58
C ALA A 185 -24.49 -27.10 -35.10
N SER A 186 -24.84 -26.66 -36.29
CA SER A 186 -26.08 -27.00 -36.99
C SER A 186 -25.74 -27.61 -38.33
N ASP A 187 -26.38 -28.73 -38.66
CA ASP A 187 -26.32 -29.30 -40.00
C ASP A 187 -27.11 -28.45 -41.02
N GLY A 188 -27.03 -28.83 -42.30
CA GLY A 188 -27.80 -28.25 -43.40
C GLY A 188 -29.09 -29.02 -43.74
N GLY A 189 -29.50 -29.97 -42.89
CA GLY A 189 -30.63 -30.84 -43.09
C GLY A 189 -31.99 -30.16 -42.91
N ARG A 190 -33.07 -30.89 -43.18
CA ARG A 190 -34.46 -30.42 -43.00
C ARG A 190 -35.32 -31.52 -42.35
N PRO A 191 -35.66 -31.43 -41.06
CA PRO A 191 -35.30 -30.36 -40.12
C PRO A 191 -33.79 -30.33 -39.82
N ALA A 192 -33.25 -29.15 -39.50
CA ALA A 192 -31.86 -29.04 -39.10
C ALA A 192 -31.67 -29.55 -37.67
N LEU A 193 -30.70 -30.44 -37.46
CA LEU A 193 -30.32 -30.92 -36.13
C LEU A 193 -29.11 -30.14 -35.63
N THR A 194 -28.99 -30.08 -34.29
CA THR A 194 -27.96 -29.29 -33.63
C THR A 194 -27.25 -30.06 -32.54
N GLY A 195 -25.96 -29.78 -32.40
CA GLY A 195 -25.13 -30.20 -31.28
C GLY A 195 -24.51 -29.00 -30.59
N THR A 196 -24.29 -29.11 -29.27
CA THR A 196 -23.73 -28.01 -28.47
C THR A 196 -22.56 -28.46 -27.61
N VAL A 197 -21.59 -27.57 -27.41
CA VAL A 197 -20.51 -27.71 -26.43
C VAL A 197 -20.39 -26.44 -25.59
N GLN A 198 -20.16 -26.60 -24.28
CA GLN A 198 -19.94 -25.48 -23.38
C GLN A 198 -18.45 -25.09 -23.37
N LEU A 199 -18.16 -23.84 -23.72
CA LEU A 199 -16.82 -23.27 -23.58
C LEU A 199 -16.72 -22.60 -22.21
N VAL A 200 -15.78 -23.05 -21.38
CA VAL A 200 -15.46 -22.46 -20.08
C VAL A 200 -14.11 -21.78 -20.21
N ILE A 201 -14.12 -20.45 -20.25
CA ILE A 201 -12.92 -19.65 -20.46
C ILE A 201 -12.52 -19.07 -19.11
N SER A 202 -11.41 -19.55 -18.55
CA SER A 202 -10.81 -19.01 -17.34
C SER A 202 -9.84 -17.89 -17.71
N VAL A 203 -10.06 -16.69 -17.19
CA VAL A 203 -9.13 -15.58 -17.37
C VAL A 203 -7.97 -15.78 -16.39
N LEU A 204 -6.74 -15.84 -16.92
CA LEU A 204 -5.53 -15.96 -16.12
C LEU A 204 -5.05 -14.57 -15.72
N ASP A 205 -4.71 -14.46 -14.44
CA ASP A 205 -4.20 -13.25 -13.80
C ASP A 205 -2.87 -12.80 -14.39
N VAL A 206 -2.74 -11.50 -14.60
CA VAL A 206 -1.49 -10.81 -14.96
C VAL A 206 -1.28 -9.68 -13.96
N ASN A 207 -0.04 -9.46 -13.50
CA ASN A 207 0.28 -8.38 -12.56
C ASN A 207 0.14 -6.99 -13.23
N ASP A 208 -1.08 -6.45 -13.29
CA ASP A 208 -1.39 -5.17 -13.91
C ASP A 208 -1.92 -4.12 -12.91
N ASN A 209 -2.29 -4.54 -11.71
CA ASN A 209 -2.61 -3.63 -10.62
C ASN A 209 -1.45 -3.49 -9.66
N ALA A 210 -1.21 -2.25 -9.20
CA ALA A 210 -0.20 -1.97 -8.19
C ALA A 210 -0.87 -1.89 -6.81
N PRO A 211 -0.17 -2.26 -5.71
CA PRO A 211 -0.72 -2.14 -4.37
C PRO A 211 -1.19 -0.72 -4.07
N GLN A 212 -2.46 -0.50 -3.78
CA GLN A 212 -3.04 0.83 -3.60
C GLN A 212 -3.28 1.14 -2.13
N PHE A 213 -2.68 2.21 -1.61
CA PHE A 213 -2.92 2.70 -0.26
C PHE A 213 -4.29 3.38 -0.12
N ASN A 214 -4.94 3.19 1.04
CA ASN A 214 -6.22 3.83 1.36
C ASN A 214 -6.15 5.37 1.43
N GLN A 215 -4.96 5.90 1.72
CA GLN A 215 -4.69 7.34 1.81
C GLN A 215 -3.33 7.64 1.20
N SER A 216 -3.22 8.79 0.53
CA SER A 216 -1.94 9.28 0.02
C SER A 216 -1.05 9.89 1.10
N VAL A 217 -1.65 10.41 2.18
CA VAL A 217 -0.94 11.04 3.30
C VAL A 217 -1.57 10.65 4.64
N TYR A 218 -0.76 10.10 5.54
CA TYR A 218 -1.11 9.83 6.94
C TYR A 218 -0.43 10.86 7.84
N LYS A 219 -1.15 11.42 8.82
CA LYS A 219 -0.60 12.37 9.79
C LYS A 219 -0.72 11.82 11.20
N VAL A 220 0.38 11.84 11.94
CA VAL A 220 0.46 11.35 13.31
C VAL A 220 1.20 12.39 14.15
N GLN A 221 0.79 12.55 15.40
CA GLN A 221 1.50 13.32 16.39
C GLN A 221 2.10 12.39 17.43
N LEU A 222 3.36 12.60 17.79
CA LEU A 222 4.08 11.80 18.78
C LEU A 222 4.87 12.73 19.71
N PRO A 223 4.77 12.59 21.04
CA PRO A 223 5.62 13.35 21.94
C PRO A 223 7.08 12.89 21.81
N GLU A 224 8.04 13.79 22.02
CA GLU A 224 9.46 13.44 21.87
C GLU A 224 9.96 12.44 22.90
N ASP A 225 9.35 12.42 24.08
CA ASP A 225 9.63 11.49 25.17
C ASP A 225 9.02 10.09 24.95
N ALA A 226 8.41 9.84 23.80
CA ALA A 226 7.85 8.54 23.46
C ALA A 226 8.92 7.44 23.51
N ALA A 227 8.61 6.34 24.20
CA ALA A 227 9.52 5.22 24.36
C ALA A 227 9.76 4.48 23.04
N GLU A 228 10.95 3.90 22.87
CA GLU A 228 11.24 3.00 21.77
C GLU A 228 10.23 1.83 21.72
N GLY A 229 9.82 1.46 20.51
CA GLY A 229 8.79 0.45 20.26
C GLY A 229 7.36 0.97 20.27
N THR A 230 7.14 2.26 20.58
CA THR A 230 5.82 2.91 20.50
C THR A 230 5.24 2.79 19.09
N LEU A 231 3.96 2.41 19.00
CA LEU A 231 3.23 2.35 17.73
C LEU A 231 2.90 3.77 17.27
N VAL A 232 3.49 4.17 16.14
CA VAL A 232 3.26 5.48 15.51
C VAL A 232 1.96 5.44 14.71
N GLY A 233 1.76 4.39 13.92
CA GLY A 233 0.56 4.25 13.12
C GLY A 233 0.58 2.97 12.30
N ARG A 234 -0.44 2.78 11.47
CA ARG A 234 -0.54 1.65 10.56
C ARG A 234 -1.02 2.14 9.20
N VAL A 235 -0.26 1.80 8.17
CA VAL A 235 -0.67 2.00 6.79
C VAL A 235 -1.35 0.73 6.27
N ALA A 236 -2.24 0.90 5.31
CA ALA A 236 -2.90 -0.21 4.65
C ALA A 236 -2.98 0.04 3.15
N ALA A 237 -2.58 -0.96 2.38
CA ALA A 237 -2.76 -1.06 0.94
C ALA A 237 -3.58 -2.30 0.58
N THR A 238 -4.16 -2.31 -0.61
CA THR A 238 -4.89 -3.43 -1.19
C THR A 238 -4.45 -3.63 -2.63
N ASP A 239 -4.40 -4.88 -3.06
CA ASP A 239 -4.07 -5.27 -4.42
C ASP A 239 -5.15 -6.25 -4.93
N PRO A 240 -5.83 -5.96 -6.04
CA PRO A 240 -6.94 -6.75 -6.53
C PRO A 240 -6.53 -8.02 -7.33
N ASP A 241 -5.24 -8.18 -7.65
CA ASP A 241 -4.72 -9.31 -8.44
C ASP A 241 -4.84 -10.65 -7.68
N GLU A 242 -4.30 -11.75 -8.23
CA GLU A 242 -4.42 -13.09 -7.65
C GLU A 242 -3.08 -13.73 -7.25
N GLY A 243 -3.10 -14.51 -6.17
CA GLY A 243 -1.94 -15.29 -5.74
C GLY A 243 -0.73 -14.42 -5.40
N ILE A 244 0.38 -14.60 -6.12
CA ILE A 244 1.63 -13.87 -5.87
C ILE A 244 1.59 -12.40 -6.30
N ASN A 245 0.70 -12.06 -7.24
CA ASN A 245 0.57 -10.71 -7.78
C ASN A 245 -0.09 -9.76 -6.76
N GLN A 246 -1.07 -10.25 -5.98
CA GLN A 246 -1.62 -9.49 -4.84
C GLN A 246 -0.75 -9.52 -3.56
N GLU A 247 0.27 -10.38 -3.48
CA GLU A 247 1.11 -10.49 -2.28
C GLU A 247 2.21 -9.42 -2.31
N PHE A 248 2.17 -8.47 -1.38
CA PHE A 248 3.14 -7.38 -1.29
C PHE A 248 3.73 -7.21 0.11
N PHE A 249 4.85 -6.48 0.18
CA PHE A 249 5.50 -6.10 1.42
C PHE A 249 5.66 -4.57 1.53
N TYR A 250 5.53 -4.07 2.76
CA TYR A 250 5.77 -2.67 3.07
C TYR A 250 7.24 -2.39 3.38
N SER A 251 7.74 -1.23 2.97
CA SER A 251 9.06 -0.74 3.34
C SER A 251 9.12 0.79 3.38
N ILE A 252 10.08 1.35 4.14
CA ILE A 252 10.39 2.78 4.09
C ILE A 252 11.40 2.99 2.96
N VAL A 253 11.10 3.92 2.04
CA VAL A 253 11.94 4.15 0.85
C VAL A 253 13.32 4.68 1.26
N ASN A 254 14.37 4.14 0.64
CA ASN A 254 15.76 4.48 0.96
C ASN A 254 16.17 5.93 0.63
N THR A 255 15.34 6.68 -0.11
CA THR A 255 15.56 8.09 -0.41
C THR A 255 15.28 9.02 0.77
N VAL A 256 14.58 8.52 1.81
CA VAL A 256 14.41 9.24 3.07
C VAL A 256 15.78 9.36 3.75
N PRO A 257 16.18 10.56 4.24
CA PRO A 257 17.43 10.75 4.97
C PRO A 257 17.57 9.75 6.12
N ALA A 258 18.77 9.21 6.32
CA ALA A 258 19.03 8.21 7.37
C ALA A 258 18.60 8.69 8.76
N SER A 259 18.82 9.97 9.08
CA SER A 259 18.38 10.58 10.35
C SER A 259 16.88 10.51 10.59
N GLN A 260 16.05 10.47 9.54
CA GLN A 260 14.60 10.29 9.67
C GLN A 260 14.18 8.84 9.51
N ARG A 261 14.78 8.10 8.57
CA ARG A 261 14.42 6.70 8.32
C ARG A 261 14.76 5.81 9.50
N ASP A 262 15.94 5.96 10.08
CA ASP A 262 16.45 5.04 11.11
C ASP A 262 15.76 5.24 12.47
N ALA A 263 15.04 6.35 12.66
CA ALA A 263 14.20 6.59 13.82
C ALA A 263 12.91 5.73 13.80
N PHE A 264 12.53 5.17 12.65
CA PHE A 264 11.30 4.40 12.51
C PHE A 264 11.53 3.05 11.83
N SER A 265 10.68 2.10 12.14
CA SER A 265 10.60 0.82 11.44
C SER A 265 9.19 0.56 10.98
N ILE A 266 9.05 -0.19 9.89
CA ILE A 266 7.78 -0.68 9.41
C ILE A 266 7.81 -2.20 9.37
N ASP A 267 6.77 -2.84 9.91
CA ASP A 267 6.58 -4.27 9.75
C ASP A 267 6.14 -4.56 8.30
N PRO A 268 6.89 -5.39 7.56
CA PRO A 268 6.67 -5.56 6.12
C PRO A 268 5.36 -6.26 5.78
N ARG A 269 4.68 -6.92 6.73
CA ARG A 269 3.43 -7.67 6.47
C ARG A 269 2.20 -6.92 6.95
N THR A 270 2.31 -6.22 8.07
CA THR A 270 1.15 -5.58 8.73
C THR A 270 1.02 -4.10 8.40
N GLY A 271 2.12 -3.45 7.97
CA GLY A 271 2.18 -2.01 7.75
C GLY A 271 2.23 -1.20 9.05
N GLU A 272 2.47 -1.84 10.20
CA GLU A 272 2.66 -1.15 11.48
C GLU A 272 3.99 -0.40 11.50
N ILE A 273 3.94 0.90 11.80
CA ILE A 273 5.12 1.75 11.94
C ILE A 273 5.40 1.96 13.42
N ARG A 274 6.63 1.68 13.85
CA ARG A 274 7.08 1.79 15.25
C ARG A 274 8.32 2.65 15.37
N LEU A 275 8.40 3.38 16.47
CA LEU A 275 9.58 4.16 16.85
C LEU A 275 10.74 3.22 17.21
N GLN A 276 11.94 3.49 16.70
CA GLN A 276 13.17 2.73 17.00
C GLN A 276 14.26 3.55 17.68
N ALA A 277 14.16 4.88 17.65
CA ALA A 277 15.10 5.77 18.31
C ALA A 277 14.36 6.89 19.04
N HIS A 278 15.04 7.52 19.98
CA HIS A 278 14.52 8.73 20.64
C HIS A 278 14.31 9.86 19.63
N LEU A 279 13.26 10.64 19.85
CA LEU A 279 12.98 11.86 19.12
C LEU A 279 13.47 13.05 19.94
N ASP A 280 13.79 14.14 19.25
CA ASP A 280 14.23 15.40 19.82
C ASP A 280 13.54 16.51 19.02
N PHE A 281 12.62 17.24 19.67
CA PHE A 281 11.83 18.31 19.07
C PHE A 281 12.72 19.51 18.69
N GLU A 282 13.75 19.79 19.49
CA GLU A 282 14.75 20.83 19.23
C GLU A 282 15.60 20.52 18.00
N GLU A 283 15.80 19.23 17.66
CA GLU A 283 16.52 18.79 16.46
C GLU A 283 15.61 18.68 15.22
N ILE A 284 14.56 17.84 15.26
CA ILE A 284 13.68 17.56 14.11
C ILE A 284 12.21 17.53 14.55
N ARG A 285 11.45 18.56 14.15
CA ARG A 285 10.03 18.69 14.50
C ARG A 285 9.08 17.86 13.64
N ILE A 286 9.48 17.55 12.41
CA ILE A 286 8.64 16.86 11.43
C ILE A 286 9.46 15.81 10.70
N HIS A 287 9.04 14.55 10.81
CA HIS A 287 9.58 13.45 10.03
C HIS A 287 8.63 13.12 8.88
N GLU A 288 9.15 13.10 7.66
CA GLU A 288 8.40 12.74 6.47
C GLU A 288 8.90 11.40 5.93
N LEU A 289 8.12 10.35 6.17
CA LEU A 289 8.43 9.00 5.73
C LEU A 289 7.70 8.73 4.41
N GLN A 290 8.44 8.32 3.39
CA GLN A 290 7.86 7.76 2.17
C GLN A 290 7.78 6.25 2.34
N ILE A 291 6.57 5.70 2.25
CA ILE A 291 6.32 4.26 2.37
C ILE A 291 6.03 3.69 0.98
N GLU A 292 6.61 2.53 0.70
CA GLU A 292 6.37 1.73 -0.49
C GLU A 292 5.68 0.43 -0.10
N ALA A 293 4.63 0.05 -0.85
CA ALA A 293 4.09 -1.29 -0.86
C ALA A 293 4.42 -1.89 -2.23
N ARG A 294 5.16 -3.00 -2.25
CA ARG A 294 5.65 -3.62 -3.49
C ARG A 294 5.23 -5.07 -3.56
N ASP A 295 4.54 -5.42 -4.63
CA ASP A 295 4.10 -6.79 -4.90
C ASP A 295 5.25 -7.73 -5.30
N ASN A 296 4.94 -9.02 -5.33
CA ASN A 296 5.84 -10.08 -5.76
C ASN A 296 5.55 -10.54 -7.20
N GLY A 297 4.74 -9.80 -7.97
CA GLY A 297 4.43 -10.10 -9.35
C GLY A 297 5.62 -9.88 -10.30
N PHE A 298 5.45 -10.26 -11.57
CA PHE A 298 6.46 -10.06 -12.61
C PHE A 298 5.88 -9.39 -13.87
N PRO A 299 6.28 -8.13 -14.18
CA PRO A 299 7.17 -7.28 -13.40
C PRO A 299 6.53 -6.82 -12.08
N PRO A 300 7.31 -6.56 -11.03
CA PRO A 300 6.74 -6.11 -9.76
C PRO A 300 6.26 -4.67 -9.88
N LEU A 301 5.08 -4.38 -9.34
CA LEU A 301 4.50 -3.05 -9.26
C LEU A 301 4.58 -2.52 -7.82
N SER A 302 4.42 -1.22 -7.66
CA SER A 302 4.61 -0.56 -6.37
C SER A 302 3.67 0.63 -6.21
N GLY A 303 3.04 0.71 -5.05
CA GLY A 303 2.32 1.88 -4.59
C GLY A 303 3.11 2.66 -3.56
N HIS A 304 2.77 3.93 -3.39
CA HIS A 304 3.42 4.80 -2.43
C HIS A 304 2.43 5.64 -1.63
N CYS A 305 2.78 5.91 -0.37
CA CYS A 305 2.11 6.91 0.46
C CYS A 305 3.14 7.66 1.32
N LYS A 306 2.72 8.79 1.88
CA LYS A 306 3.53 9.62 2.79
C LYS A 306 2.98 9.53 4.21
N VAL A 307 3.85 9.37 5.19
CA VAL A 307 3.52 9.46 6.62
C VAL A 307 4.25 10.65 7.20
N VAL A 308 3.51 11.60 7.75
CA VAL A 308 4.03 12.79 8.41
C VAL A 308 3.88 12.61 9.92
N VAL A 309 5.00 12.54 10.60
CA VAL A 309 5.06 12.48 12.06
C VAL A 309 5.44 13.86 12.56
N GLU A 310 4.53 14.51 13.27
CA GLU A 310 4.75 15.78 13.96
C GLU A 310 5.16 15.49 15.40
N VAL A 311 6.36 15.93 15.78
CA VAL A 311 6.87 15.76 17.14
C VAL A 311 6.25 16.82 18.04
N LEU A 312 5.74 16.41 19.19
CA LEU A 312 5.21 17.32 20.21
C LEU A 312 6.29 17.58 21.26
N ASP A 313 6.54 18.87 21.50
CA ASP A 313 7.43 19.41 22.52
C ASP A 313 7.00 18.98 23.94
N VAL A 314 7.94 18.41 24.66
CA VAL A 314 7.87 18.02 26.07
C VAL A 314 8.92 18.86 26.82
N ASN A 315 8.57 19.34 28.02
CA ASN A 315 9.46 20.20 28.79
C ASN A 315 10.63 19.43 29.40
N ASP A 316 11.67 19.16 28.61
CA ASP A 316 12.83 18.36 28.99
C ASP A 316 14.14 19.18 29.08
N ASN A 317 14.16 20.43 28.60
CA ASN A 317 15.28 21.34 28.81
C ASN A 317 14.98 22.29 29.99
N ALA A 318 15.95 22.40 30.91
CA ALA A 318 15.86 23.40 31.98
C ALA A 318 16.44 24.74 31.49
N PRO A 319 15.95 25.89 32.01
CA PRO A 319 16.50 27.19 31.66
C PRO A 319 18.00 27.30 31.95
N GLU A 320 18.77 27.91 31.08
CA GLU A 320 20.18 28.21 31.30
C GLU A 320 20.38 29.69 31.65
N VAL A 321 21.18 29.98 32.69
CA VAL A 321 21.46 31.35 33.15
C VAL A 321 22.94 31.70 32.93
N TRP A 322 23.19 32.59 31.97
CA TRP A 322 24.52 33.07 31.58
C TRP A 322 24.79 34.47 32.13
N VAL A 323 25.97 34.66 32.73
CA VAL A 323 26.44 35.98 33.16
C VAL A 323 27.29 36.56 32.03
N THR A 324 26.76 37.55 31.33
CA THR A 324 27.45 38.15 30.17
C THR A 324 28.46 39.21 30.60
N SER A 325 28.18 39.93 31.68
CA SER A 325 29.10 40.89 32.29
C SER A 325 28.84 41.01 33.78
N LEU A 326 29.91 41.20 34.55
CA LEU A 326 29.87 41.41 36.00
C LEU A 326 30.79 42.58 36.33
N SER A 327 30.22 43.65 36.90
CA SER A 327 30.92 44.86 37.32
C SER A 327 31.01 44.86 38.85
N VAL A 328 32.14 44.39 39.36
CA VAL A 328 32.46 44.30 40.79
C VAL A 328 33.88 44.81 41.05
N PRO A 329 34.20 45.37 42.23
CA PRO A 329 33.30 45.63 43.37
C PRO A 329 32.32 46.79 43.13
N VAL A 330 31.29 46.90 43.98
CA VAL A 330 30.28 47.97 43.93
C VAL A 330 30.49 48.93 45.11
N ALA A 331 30.65 50.22 44.85
CA ALA A 331 30.82 51.22 45.91
C ALA A 331 29.58 51.31 46.79
N GLU A 332 29.77 51.52 48.10
CA GLU A 332 28.63 51.60 49.03
C GLU A 332 27.74 52.84 48.81
N ASP A 333 28.33 53.93 48.30
CA ASP A 333 27.64 55.15 47.91
C ASP A 333 27.00 55.08 46.49
N ALA A 334 27.04 53.91 45.84
CA ALA A 334 26.52 53.74 44.50
C ALA A 334 25.03 54.11 44.42
N ALA A 335 24.68 54.89 43.39
CA ALA A 335 23.30 55.34 43.20
C ALA A 335 22.35 54.16 42.93
N LEU A 336 21.09 54.30 43.37
CA LEU A 336 20.04 53.34 43.04
C LEU A 336 19.85 53.26 41.51
N GLY A 337 19.67 52.03 41.01
CA GLY A 337 19.61 51.74 39.57
C GLY A 337 20.96 51.44 38.93
N THR A 338 22.07 51.53 39.67
CA THR A 338 23.40 51.10 39.16
C THR A 338 23.36 49.65 38.71
N VAL A 339 23.83 49.37 37.49
CA VAL A 339 23.88 48.03 36.89
C VAL A 339 25.13 47.30 37.38
N VAL A 340 24.93 46.15 38.02
CA VAL A 340 25.99 45.33 38.62
C VAL A 340 26.34 44.15 37.72
N ALA A 341 25.35 43.54 37.07
CA ALA A 341 25.58 42.44 36.14
C ALA A 341 24.59 42.47 34.97
N LEU A 342 25.03 41.93 33.85
CA LEU A 342 24.18 41.61 32.70
C LEU A 342 24.06 40.09 32.61
N LEU A 343 22.82 39.63 32.42
CA LEU A 343 22.44 38.22 32.44
C LEU A 343 21.66 37.89 31.16
N SER A 344 21.91 36.73 30.59
CA SER A 344 21.14 36.15 29.50
C SER A 344 20.57 34.82 29.97
N VAL A 345 19.27 34.64 29.81
CA VAL A 345 18.54 33.44 30.19
C VAL A 345 17.84 32.89 28.97
N SER A 346 18.09 31.63 28.66
CA SER A 346 17.54 30.95 27.50
C SER A 346 17.07 29.56 27.89
N ASP A 347 15.98 29.14 27.28
CA ASP A 347 15.47 27.78 27.34
C ASP A 347 15.36 27.27 25.91
N ARG A 348 15.64 25.98 25.70
CA ARG A 348 15.64 25.39 24.35
C ARG A 348 14.25 24.95 23.91
N ASP A 349 13.40 24.63 24.87
CA ASP A 349 12.02 24.24 24.61
C ASP A 349 11.24 25.37 23.93
N SER A 350 10.10 25.05 23.33
CA SER A 350 9.23 26.02 22.65
C SER A 350 7.97 26.36 23.45
N GLY A 351 7.27 27.41 23.03
CA GLY A 351 5.96 27.76 23.61
C GLY A 351 6.01 28.11 25.10
N PRO A 352 5.10 27.53 25.93
CA PRO A 352 5.11 27.69 27.39
C PRO A 352 6.32 27.05 28.07
N ASN A 353 6.82 25.94 27.52
CA ASN A 353 7.96 25.19 28.05
C ASN A 353 9.22 26.07 27.99
N GLY A 354 9.47 26.73 26.86
CA GLY A 354 10.58 27.69 26.77
C GLY A 354 10.40 29.05 27.49
N ARG A 355 9.27 29.28 28.16
CA ARG A 355 8.96 30.62 28.73
C ARG A 355 9.44 30.75 30.17
N VAL A 356 10.58 31.40 30.32
CA VAL A 356 11.26 31.53 31.62
C VAL A 356 10.82 32.75 32.43
N ARG A 357 10.69 32.57 33.76
CA ARG A 357 10.54 33.60 34.78
C ARG A 357 11.76 33.63 35.69
N CYS A 358 12.36 34.81 35.85
CA CYS A 358 13.55 35.00 36.67
C CYS A 358 13.26 35.75 37.97
N ALA A 359 13.92 35.38 39.06
CA ALA A 359 13.83 36.06 40.35
C ALA A 359 15.17 36.02 41.09
N VAL A 360 15.44 37.06 41.89
CA VAL A 360 16.56 37.07 42.84
C VAL A 360 16.13 36.40 44.14
N ARG A 361 16.94 35.47 44.65
CA ARG A 361 16.74 34.78 45.93
C ARG A 361 18.08 34.68 46.69
N PRO A 362 18.10 34.70 48.03
CA PRO A 362 17.07 35.30 48.89
C PRO A 362 16.87 36.80 48.57
N PRO A 363 15.85 37.47 49.13
CA PRO A 363 15.71 38.92 49.00
C PRO A 363 17.01 39.64 49.38
N SER A 364 17.51 40.49 48.49
CA SER A 364 18.76 41.23 48.66
C SER A 364 18.55 42.67 48.18
N PRO A 365 19.50 43.59 48.44
CA PRO A 365 19.48 44.95 47.88
C PRO A 365 19.46 45.01 46.35
N PHE A 366 19.65 43.87 45.67
CA PHE A 366 19.68 43.77 44.22
C PHE A 366 18.36 43.23 43.66
N GLY A 367 17.97 43.71 42.49
CA GLY A 367 16.81 43.21 41.77
C GLY A 367 17.07 43.09 40.28
N LEU A 368 16.26 42.26 39.60
CA LEU A 368 16.34 42.11 38.15
C LEU A 368 15.43 43.11 37.45
N VAL A 369 15.91 43.64 36.33
CA VAL A 369 15.14 44.43 35.38
C VAL A 369 15.31 43.78 34.01
N ALA A 370 14.20 43.35 33.40
CA ALA A 370 14.23 42.80 32.05
C ALA A 370 14.53 43.94 31.05
N THR A 371 15.50 43.71 30.17
CA THR A 371 15.91 44.69 29.15
C THR A 371 15.40 44.32 27.77
N PHE A 372 15.54 43.05 27.39
CA PHE A 372 15.05 42.47 26.14
C PHE A 372 14.63 41.01 26.37
N ALA A 373 14.01 40.34 25.39
CA ALA A 373 13.63 38.94 25.49
C ALA A 373 14.84 38.07 25.91
N GLY A 374 14.74 37.42 27.07
CA GLY A 374 15.82 36.61 27.65
C GLY A 374 16.95 37.38 28.34
N SER A 375 17.00 38.71 28.24
CA SER A 375 18.10 39.52 28.79
C SER A 375 17.67 40.33 30.02
N TYR A 376 18.49 40.29 31.07
CA TYR A 376 18.23 40.93 32.35
C TYR A 376 19.43 41.72 32.85
N SER A 377 19.17 42.86 33.48
CA SER A 377 20.16 43.62 34.24
C SER A 377 19.92 43.42 35.74
N LEU A 378 20.95 43.02 36.47
CA LEU A 378 20.95 43.04 37.93
C LEU A 378 21.29 44.47 38.38
N VAL A 379 20.36 45.12 39.06
CA VAL A 379 20.49 46.52 39.48
C VAL A 379 20.39 46.67 40.99
N LEU A 380 21.10 47.67 41.52
CA LEU A 380 20.98 48.06 42.91
C LEU A 380 19.63 48.76 43.17
N ARG A 381 18.88 48.29 44.17
CA ARG A 381 17.54 48.82 44.54
C ARG A 381 17.48 49.41 45.95
N GLU A 382 18.40 49.03 46.82
CA GLU A 382 18.52 49.57 48.17
C GLU A 382 19.95 50.06 48.39
N ALA A 383 20.14 51.04 49.28
CA ALA A 383 21.48 51.55 49.59
C ALA A 383 22.35 50.46 50.21
N LEU A 384 23.65 50.49 49.89
CA LEU A 384 24.64 49.62 50.48
C LEU A 384 25.30 50.32 51.67
N ASP A 385 25.88 49.50 52.54
CA ASP A 385 26.60 49.92 53.75
C ASP A 385 27.61 48.79 54.00
N ARG A 386 28.89 49.08 53.74
CA ARG A 386 29.97 48.10 53.78
C ARG A 386 30.28 47.69 55.21
N GLU A 387 30.22 48.62 56.16
CA GLU A 387 30.42 48.37 57.60
C GLU A 387 29.38 47.38 58.14
N ARG A 388 28.18 47.35 57.53
CA ARG A 388 27.14 46.36 57.83
C ARG A 388 27.33 45.04 57.09
N VAL A 389 27.52 45.08 55.78
CA VAL A 389 27.67 43.88 54.93
C VAL A 389 28.70 44.15 53.82
N SER A 390 29.88 43.53 53.93
CA SER A 390 30.99 43.74 53.00
C SER A 390 30.91 42.92 51.71
N GLU A 391 30.08 41.87 51.65
CA GLU A 391 29.89 41.02 50.47
C GLU A 391 28.47 40.44 50.44
N TYR A 392 27.87 40.43 49.24
CA TYR A 392 26.58 39.80 48.99
C TYR A 392 26.74 38.58 48.07
N GLU A 393 26.12 37.46 48.46
CA GLU A 393 25.89 36.31 47.60
C GLU A 393 24.47 36.38 47.02
N VAL A 394 24.37 36.75 45.75
CA VAL A 394 23.10 36.94 45.04
C VAL A 394 22.84 35.72 44.16
N GLU A 395 21.75 35.00 44.38
CA GLU A 395 21.34 33.89 43.50
C GLU A 395 20.22 34.35 42.56
N VAL A 396 20.48 34.23 41.26
CA VAL A 396 19.48 34.43 40.21
C VAL A 396 18.88 33.08 39.88
N ARG A 397 17.58 32.91 40.13
CA ARG A 397 16.82 31.69 39.83
C ARG A 397 15.94 31.91 38.61
N ALA A 398 16.04 31.01 37.66
CA ALA A 398 15.20 30.90 36.47
C ALA A 398 14.28 29.67 36.60
N GLU A 399 13.02 29.81 36.23
CA GLU A 399 12.01 28.75 36.23
C GLU A 399 11.17 28.87 34.97
N ASP A 400 11.00 27.77 34.25
CA ASP A 400 10.19 27.72 33.03
C ASP A 400 8.67 27.69 33.32
N GLY A 401 7.88 27.64 32.26
CA GLY A 401 6.43 27.54 32.32
C GLY A 401 5.89 26.11 32.19
N GLY A 402 6.77 25.11 32.17
CA GLY A 402 6.45 23.71 31.94
C GLY A 402 5.61 23.07 33.04
N ALA A 403 5.10 21.88 32.75
CA ALA A 403 4.38 21.04 33.71
C ALA A 403 4.93 19.60 33.66
N PRO A 404 5.86 19.21 34.55
CA PRO A 404 6.38 19.98 35.69
C PRO A 404 7.34 21.11 35.28
N PRO A 405 7.49 22.18 36.09
CA PRO A 405 8.42 23.25 35.77
C PRO A 405 9.86 22.89 36.14
N LEU A 406 10.81 23.11 35.22
CA LEU A 406 12.24 22.99 35.47
C LEU A 406 12.85 24.33 35.88
N ARG A 407 14.00 24.26 36.55
CA ARG A 407 14.63 25.41 37.20
C ARG A 407 16.13 25.32 37.19
N ALA A 408 16.76 26.48 37.09
CA ALA A 408 18.20 26.65 37.25
C ALA A 408 18.51 27.88 38.11
N SER A 409 19.67 27.88 38.74
CA SER A 409 20.13 29.02 39.51
C SER A 409 21.60 29.34 39.29
N ARG A 410 21.93 30.63 39.42
CA ARG A 410 23.27 31.16 39.25
C ARG A 410 23.62 32.09 40.41
N GLY A 411 24.61 31.69 41.20
CA GLY A 411 25.19 32.53 42.26
C GLY A 411 26.17 33.57 41.70
N LEU A 412 26.09 34.78 42.23
CA LEU A 412 26.95 35.93 41.95
C LEU A 412 27.50 36.46 43.27
N ARG A 413 28.83 36.63 43.36
CA ARG A 413 29.45 37.32 44.48
C ARG A 413 29.66 38.78 44.15
N VAL A 414 29.12 39.65 45.01
CA VAL A 414 29.15 41.11 44.85
C VAL A 414 29.84 41.72 46.07
N PRO A 415 31.18 41.89 46.02
CA PRO A 415 31.91 42.61 47.07
C PRO A 415 31.56 44.11 47.03
N VAL A 416 31.41 44.71 48.21
CA VAL A 416 31.15 46.15 48.38
C VAL A 416 32.49 46.85 48.62
N SER A 417 32.78 47.90 47.85
CA SER A 417 34.00 48.71 48.05
C SER A 417 33.74 49.91 48.94
N ASP A 418 34.70 50.17 49.81
CA ASP A 418 34.72 51.24 50.82
C ASP A 418 34.72 52.65 50.22
N VAL A 419 33.95 53.53 50.85
CA VAL A 419 33.91 54.97 50.66
C VAL A 419 34.10 55.61 52.03
N ASN A 420 34.96 56.63 52.14
CA ASN A 420 35.20 57.28 53.43
C ASN A 420 33.99 58.12 53.89
N ASP A 421 32.97 57.49 54.44
CA ASP A 421 31.73 58.11 54.90
C ASP A 421 31.61 58.15 56.42
N ASN A 422 32.51 57.47 57.14
CA ASN A 422 32.67 57.62 58.58
C ASN A 422 33.84 58.56 58.90
N ALA A 423 33.76 59.17 60.09
CA ALA A 423 34.81 60.03 60.61
C ALA A 423 35.40 59.41 61.88
N PRO A 424 36.69 59.64 62.20
CA PRO A 424 37.30 59.10 63.40
C PRO A 424 36.57 59.60 64.65
N ALA A 425 35.98 58.67 65.41
CA ALA A 425 35.23 58.98 66.62
C ALA A 425 36.02 58.58 67.86
N PHE A 426 36.23 59.55 68.77
CA PHE A 426 36.73 59.26 70.12
C PHE A 426 35.64 58.59 70.96
N ALA A 427 36.06 57.75 71.92
CA ALA A 427 35.12 57.08 72.82
C ALA A 427 34.37 58.05 73.76
N GLN A 428 34.92 59.25 74.00
CA GLN A 428 34.35 60.27 74.87
C GLN A 428 34.48 61.65 74.25
N ALA A 429 33.50 62.53 74.49
CA ALA A 429 33.53 63.91 74.01
C ALA A 429 34.56 64.78 74.75
N VAL A 430 34.86 64.45 76.01
CA VAL A 430 35.82 65.16 76.85
C VAL A 430 36.60 64.14 77.66
N TYR A 431 37.93 64.27 77.66
CA TYR A 431 38.83 63.48 78.50
C TYR A 431 39.44 64.37 79.58
N THR A 432 39.20 64.06 80.85
CA THR A 432 39.85 64.74 81.98
C THR A 432 41.08 63.95 82.40
N VAL A 433 42.26 64.55 82.26
CA VAL A 433 43.54 63.93 82.62
C VAL A 433 44.11 64.66 83.84
N LEU A 434 44.33 63.94 84.93
CA LEU A 434 44.92 64.49 86.15
C LEU A 434 46.44 64.26 86.12
N ALA A 435 47.22 65.33 86.11
CA ALA A 435 48.67 65.29 86.18
C ALA A 435 49.16 65.64 87.60
N ARG A 436 50.20 64.96 88.08
CA ARG A 436 50.86 65.33 89.34
C ARG A 436 51.76 66.55 89.13
N GLU A 437 51.73 67.47 90.09
CA GLU A 437 52.66 68.59 90.16
C GLU A 437 54.12 68.09 90.24
N ASN A 438 55.03 68.73 89.51
CA ASN A 438 56.45 68.33 89.34
C ASN A 438 56.68 66.98 88.63
N ASN A 439 55.83 66.63 87.66
CA ASN A 439 56.07 65.48 86.79
C ASN A 439 57.35 65.65 85.94
N ALA A 440 57.98 64.53 85.59
CA ALA A 440 59.15 64.54 84.73
C ALA A 440 58.82 65.01 83.30
N ALA A 441 59.74 65.73 82.67
CA ALA A 441 59.61 66.11 81.27
C ALA A 441 59.51 64.87 80.38
N GLY A 442 58.53 64.84 79.47
CA GLY A 442 58.24 63.69 78.61
C GLY A 442 57.43 62.56 79.27
N ALA A 443 56.93 62.75 80.50
CA ALA A 443 56.05 61.78 81.14
C ALA A 443 54.71 61.65 80.36
N GLU A 444 54.31 60.41 80.06
CA GLU A 444 53.04 60.10 79.42
C GLU A 444 51.87 60.42 80.37
N LEU A 445 50.94 61.29 79.94
CA LEU A 445 49.81 61.72 80.75
C LEU A 445 48.55 60.90 80.48
N ALA A 446 48.27 60.59 79.21
CA ALA A 446 47.13 59.78 78.79
C ALA A 446 47.37 59.19 77.39
N ARG A 447 46.70 58.06 77.11
CA ARG A 447 46.52 57.54 75.76
C ARG A 447 45.08 57.72 75.33
N LEU A 448 44.90 58.41 74.22
CA LEU A 448 43.61 58.56 73.57
C LEU A 448 43.59 57.68 72.33
N TRP A 449 42.42 57.15 72.01
CA TRP A 449 42.19 56.44 70.76
C TRP A 449 40.84 56.85 70.19
N ALA A 450 40.79 56.96 68.88
CA ALA A 450 39.58 57.09 68.08
C ALA A 450 39.46 55.86 67.17
N ARG A 451 38.22 55.53 66.81
CA ARG A 451 37.91 54.46 65.85
C ARG A 451 37.29 55.07 64.63
N ASP A 452 37.72 54.55 63.50
CA ASP A 452 37.14 54.81 62.19
C ASP A 452 36.84 53.43 61.58
N PRO A 453 35.56 53.11 61.29
CA PRO A 453 35.18 51.78 60.80
C PRO A 453 35.51 51.54 59.32
N ASP A 454 35.90 52.58 58.58
CA ASP A 454 36.23 52.51 57.15
C ASP A 454 37.45 51.61 56.87
N GLU A 455 37.58 51.13 55.64
CA GLU A 455 38.59 50.16 55.26
C GLU A 455 39.98 50.78 55.04
N ALA A 456 41.00 50.05 55.50
CA ALA A 456 42.41 50.29 55.21
C ALA A 456 42.88 51.75 55.43
N GLY A 457 43.05 52.52 54.35
CA GLY A 457 43.58 53.87 54.39
C GLY A 457 42.58 54.90 54.95
N ASN A 458 41.29 54.68 54.72
CA ASN A 458 40.20 55.55 55.16
C ASN A 458 40.00 55.40 56.68
N GLY A 459 40.06 54.17 57.20
CA GLY A 459 40.03 53.90 58.63
C GLY A 459 41.32 54.27 59.40
N ARG A 460 42.35 54.83 58.75
CA ARG A 460 43.64 55.13 59.40
C ARG A 460 43.60 56.48 60.13
N VAL A 461 43.44 56.41 61.44
CA VAL A 461 43.45 57.60 62.30
C VAL A 461 44.85 58.18 62.51
N SER A 462 44.99 59.49 62.35
CA SER A 462 46.16 60.28 62.75
C SER A 462 45.77 61.34 63.78
N TYR A 463 46.62 61.56 64.78
CA TYR A 463 46.32 62.46 65.90
C TYR A 463 47.20 63.70 65.83
N SER A 464 46.59 64.87 66.00
CA SER A 464 47.27 66.15 66.14
C SER A 464 46.63 66.96 67.27
N VAL A 465 47.42 67.85 67.88
CA VAL A 465 46.93 68.78 68.90
C VAL A 465 46.70 70.11 68.22
N ALA A 466 45.46 70.61 68.20
CA ALA A 466 45.15 71.93 67.67
C ALA A 466 45.81 73.02 68.53
N GLU A 467 46.35 74.06 67.90
CA GLU A 467 46.85 75.23 68.64
C GLU A 467 45.68 75.90 69.37
N GLY A 468 45.63 75.72 70.69
CA GLY A 468 44.63 76.35 71.54
C GLY A 468 44.89 77.85 71.60
N GLY A 469 43.96 78.65 71.09
CA GLY A 469 43.89 80.06 71.40
C GLY A 469 43.83 80.22 72.92
N ALA A 470 44.77 80.99 73.47
CA ALA A 470 44.83 81.33 74.88
C ALA A 470 43.55 82.05 75.31
N GLY A 471 42.56 81.29 75.77
CA GLY A 471 41.42 81.81 76.50
C GLY A 471 41.92 82.37 77.82
N MET A 472 41.97 83.70 77.91
CA MET A 472 42.21 84.42 79.15
C MET A 472 41.16 84.04 80.19
N GLY A 473 41.64 83.64 81.35
CA GLY A 473 40.91 83.52 82.60
C GLY A 473 41.91 83.53 83.73
#